data_AF-A0A318CW96-F1
#
_entry.id   AF-A0A318CW96-F1
#
_cell.length_a   1.000
_cell.length_b   1.000
_cell.length_c   1.000
_cell.angle_alpha   90.00
_cell.angle_beta   90.00
_cell.angle_gamma   90.00
#
_symmetry.space_group_name_H-M   'P 1'
#
loop_
_entity.id
_entity.type
_entity.pdbx_description
1 polymer ?
#
loop_
_entity_poly.entity_id
_entity_poly.type
_entity_poly.pdbx_seq_one_letter_code
_entity_poly.pdbx_strand_id
1 'polypeptide(L)'
;MLEQGLGITEFSVVPFPINFPDLYKYYVPFDALFFLTIYDSWGEKKLRMLQSQGLKTEVLWRRPIEEKGLSSAYIREIISQDEPWEHLVPSAACHLLKAFDALDRLKNLYRRK
;
A
#
# COMPACT_ATOMS: atom_id res chain seq x y z
N MET A 1 3.12 8.31 -9.94
CA MET A 1 4.17 7.85 -10.86
C MET A 1 4.10 8.61 -12.17
N LEU A 2 3.00 8.50 -12.94
CA LEU A 2 2.79 9.36 -14.13
C LEU A 2 2.84 10.86 -13.80
N GLU A 3 2.09 11.30 -12.77
CA GLU A 3 2.12 12.70 -12.29
C GLU A 3 3.50 13.16 -11.78
N GLN A 4 4.44 12.22 -11.58
CA GLN A 4 5.81 12.48 -11.12
C GLN A 4 6.84 12.34 -12.25
N GLY A 5 6.40 12.24 -13.51
CA GLY A 5 7.26 12.23 -14.70
C GLY A 5 7.73 10.85 -15.18
N LEU A 6 7.35 9.76 -14.52
CA LEU A 6 7.65 8.40 -15.00
C LEU A 6 6.76 8.05 -16.18
N GLY A 7 7.37 7.54 -17.25
CA GLY A 7 6.69 6.98 -18.41
C GLY A 7 5.94 5.69 -18.07
N ILE A 8 4.87 5.39 -18.82
CA ILE A 8 4.02 4.21 -18.59
C ILE A 8 4.77 2.87 -18.76
N THR A 9 5.88 2.88 -19.51
CA THR A 9 6.73 1.70 -19.73
C THR A 9 7.80 1.52 -18.66
N GLU A 10 7.97 2.50 -17.75
CA GLU A 10 9.00 2.46 -16.71
C GLU A 10 8.53 1.76 -15.44
N PHE A 11 7.22 1.52 -15.30
CA PHE A 11 6.67 0.83 -14.14
C PHE A 11 5.41 0.03 -14.50
N SER A 12 5.03 -0.88 -13.60
CA SER A 12 3.76 -1.59 -13.65
C SER A 12 3.19 -1.70 -12.25
N VAL A 13 1.87 -1.64 -12.14
CA VAL A 13 1.15 -1.82 -10.87
C VAL A 13 0.38 -3.13 -10.97
N VAL A 14 0.73 -4.09 -10.12
CA VAL A 14 0.10 -5.41 -10.09
C VAL A 14 -0.56 -5.66 -8.73
N PRO A 15 -1.73 -6.30 -8.68
CA PRO A 15 -2.27 -6.79 -7.41
C PRO A 15 -1.36 -7.90 -6.88
N PHE A 16 -0.74 -7.70 -5.72
CA PHE A 16 0.21 -8.68 -5.16
C PHE A 16 -0.40 -9.45 -3.98
N PRO A 17 -0.64 -10.76 -4.10
CA PRO A 17 -1.36 -11.54 -3.10
C PRO A 17 -0.45 -11.97 -1.95
N ILE A 18 0.09 -11.02 -1.16
CA ILE A 18 1.08 -11.25 -0.09
C ILE A 18 0.72 -12.37 0.91
N ASN A 19 -0.56 -12.72 1.05
CA ASN A 19 -1.02 -13.78 1.95
C ASN A 19 -1.04 -15.18 1.32
N PHE A 20 -0.81 -15.28 0.01
CA PHE A 20 -0.91 -16.53 -0.77
C PHE A 20 0.39 -16.74 -1.56
N PRO A 21 1.46 -17.22 -0.91
CA PRO A 21 2.78 -17.35 -1.52
C PRO A 21 2.81 -18.15 -2.83
N ASP A 22 2.00 -19.20 -2.93
CA ASP A 22 1.90 -20.05 -4.12
C ASP A 22 1.47 -19.29 -5.38
N LEU A 23 0.86 -18.11 -5.20
CA LEU A 23 0.38 -17.28 -6.30
C LEU A 23 1.42 -16.27 -6.81
N TYR A 24 2.52 -16.02 -6.10
CA TYR A 24 3.46 -14.93 -6.44
C TYR A 24 3.94 -14.98 -7.88
N LYS A 25 4.23 -16.18 -8.41
CA LYS A 25 4.80 -16.40 -9.75
C LYS A 25 3.89 -15.92 -10.89
N TYR A 26 2.60 -15.73 -10.63
CA TYR A 26 1.62 -15.25 -11.61
C TYR A 26 1.54 -13.72 -11.67
N TYR A 27 2.15 -13.00 -10.73
CA TYR A 27 2.03 -11.55 -10.62
C TYR A 27 3.35 -10.80 -10.81
N VAL A 28 4.48 -11.44 -10.51
CA VAL A 28 5.79 -10.79 -10.52
C VAL A 28 6.88 -11.72 -11.05
N PRO A 29 7.94 -11.19 -11.69
CA PRO A 29 9.11 -11.99 -12.05
C PRO A 29 9.75 -12.59 -10.80
N PHE A 30 10.05 -13.89 -10.84
CA PHE A 30 10.59 -14.62 -9.67
C PHE A 30 12.07 -14.31 -9.39
N ASP A 31 12.76 -13.72 -10.35
CA ASP A 31 14.15 -13.28 -10.26
C ASP A 31 14.30 -11.81 -9.86
N ALA A 32 13.20 -11.09 -9.69
CA ALA A 32 13.17 -9.69 -9.26
C ALA A 32 13.71 -9.52 -7.83
N LEU A 33 14.26 -8.34 -7.54
CA LEU A 33 14.66 -7.93 -6.21
C LEU A 33 13.53 -7.15 -5.53
N PHE A 34 13.08 -7.64 -4.38
CA PHE A 34 11.99 -7.05 -3.60
C PHE A 34 12.55 -6.14 -2.53
N PHE A 35 12.22 -4.85 -2.60
CA PHE A 35 12.58 -3.88 -1.58
C PHE A 35 11.51 -3.77 -0.50
N LEU A 36 11.92 -3.81 0.77
CA LEU A 36 11.02 -3.72 1.92
C LEU A 36 11.42 -2.60 2.88
N THR A 37 10.39 -1.93 3.42
CA THR A 37 10.48 -1.17 4.68
C THR A 37 9.78 -1.97 5.77
N ILE A 38 10.45 -2.19 6.90
CA ILE A 38 9.90 -2.94 8.02
C ILE A 38 9.59 -1.97 9.16
N TYR A 39 8.32 -1.94 9.55
CA TYR A 39 7.83 -1.11 10.67
C TYR A 39 7.50 -1.91 11.93
N ASP A 40 7.15 -3.19 11.77
CA ASP A 40 6.55 -4.02 12.81
C ASP A 40 6.74 -5.51 12.51
N SER A 41 6.15 -6.36 13.36
CA SER A 41 6.15 -7.81 13.21
C SER A 41 5.47 -8.29 11.92
N TRP A 42 4.56 -7.49 11.35
CA TRP A 42 3.92 -7.79 10.08
C TRP A 42 4.89 -7.58 8.91
N GLY A 43 5.70 -6.51 8.92
CA GLY A 43 6.80 -6.31 7.99
C GLY A 43 7.80 -7.47 8.02
N GLU A 44 8.18 -7.93 9.21
CA GLU A 44 9.07 -9.09 9.39
C GLU A 44 8.43 -10.39 8.89
N LYS A 45 7.11 -10.57 9.07
CA LYS A 45 6.39 -11.71 8.52
C LYS A 45 6.40 -11.72 6.98
N LYS A 46 6.18 -10.57 6.33
CA LYS A 46 6.25 -10.46 4.86
C LYS A 46 7.63 -10.83 4.33
N LEU A 47 8.69 -10.35 4.99
CA LEU A 47 10.06 -10.69 4.62
C LEU A 47 10.26 -12.21 4.63
N ARG A 48 9.87 -12.88 5.72
CA ARG A 48 9.96 -14.35 5.82
C ARG A 48 9.14 -15.07 4.75
N MET A 49 7.94 -14.55 4.42
CA MET A 49 7.08 -15.13 3.39
C MET A 49 7.66 -14.99 1.98
N LEU A 50 8.36 -13.90 1.67
CA LEU A 50 9.04 -13.74 0.39
C LEU A 50 10.26 -14.67 0.31
N GLN A 51 11.07 -14.69 1.37
CA GLN A 51 12.28 -15.52 1.44
C GLN A 51 11.96 -17.02 1.42
N SER A 52 10.86 -17.46 2.03
CA SER A 52 10.44 -18.86 2.00
C SER A 52 10.04 -19.34 0.59
N GLN A 53 9.73 -18.42 -0.32
CA GLN A 53 9.50 -18.71 -1.74
C GLN A 53 10.78 -18.60 -2.59
N GLY A 54 11.94 -18.34 -1.98
CA GLY A 54 13.20 -18.17 -2.69
C GLY A 54 13.34 -16.82 -3.42
N LEU A 55 12.45 -15.85 -3.17
CA LEU A 55 12.52 -14.53 -3.76
C LEU A 55 13.67 -13.72 -3.15
N LYS A 56 14.37 -12.94 -4.00
CA LYS A 56 15.44 -12.05 -3.56
C LYS A 56 14.83 -10.84 -2.85
N THR A 57 15.35 -10.51 -1.67
CA THR A 57 14.81 -9.40 -0.87
C THR A 57 15.93 -8.49 -0.37
N GLU A 58 15.67 -7.19 -0.33
CA GLU A 58 16.53 -6.19 0.31
C GLU A 58 15.70 -5.30 1.24
N VAL A 59 16.13 -5.18 2.50
CA VAL A 59 15.47 -4.31 3.47
C VAL A 59 16.14 -2.94 3.40
N LEU A 60 15.44 -1.96 2.82
CA LEU A 60 15.94 -0.60 2.70
C LEU A 60 15.97 0.10 4.07
N TRP A 61 14.92 -0.10 4.88
CA TRP A 61 14.83 0.50 6.21
C TRP A 61 14.13 -0.40 7.22
N ARG A 62 14.58 -0.32 8.47
CA ARG A 62 13.85 -0.74 9.66
C ARG A 62 13.58 0.50 10.49
N ARG A 63 12.31 0.83 10.72
CA ARG A 63 11.90 2.04 11.45
C ARG A 63 10.79 1.71 12.43
N PRO A 64 10.72 2.37 13.58
CA PRO A 64 9.57 2.23 14.48
C PRO A 64 8.28 2.71 13.80
N ILE A 65 7.13 2.16 14.20
CA ILE A 65 5.84 2.44 13.54
C ILE A 65 5.42 3.91 13.68
N GLU A 66 5.86 4.55 14.76
CA GLU A 66 5.66 5.96 15.09
C GLU A 66 6.29 6.88 14.02
N GLU A 67 7.34 6.42 13.33
CA GLU A 67 8.02 7.16 12.27
C GLU A 67 7.41 6.97 10.87
N LYS A 68 6.33 6.18 10.75
CA LYS A 68 5.68 5.92 9.45
C LYS A 68 5.03 7.18 8.86
N GLY A 69 4.71 8.18 9.69
CA GLY A 69 4.01 9.39 9.28
C GLY A 69 2.56 9.11 8.91
N LEU A 70 2.12 9.54 7.72
CA LEU A 70 0.75 9.35 7.28
C LEU A 70 0.42 7.86 7.06
N SER A 71 -0.76 7.46 7.52
CA SER A 71 -1.28 6.10 7.30
C SER A 71 -2.66 6.14 6.66
N SER A 72 -2.97 5.15 5.84
CA SER A 72 -4.30 5.03 5.24
C SER A 72 -5.39 4.78 6.29
N ALA A 73 -5.05 4.26 7.48
CA ALA A 73 -6.01 4.11 8.58
C ALA A 73 -6.43 5.48 9.13
N TYR A 74 -5.44 6.34 9.38
CA TYR A 74 -5.64 7.72 9.81
C TYR A 74 -6.42 8.55 8.77
N ILE A 75 -6.04 8.48 7.48
CA ILE A 75 -6.75 9.21 6.42
C ILE A 75 -8.22 8.77 6.32
N ARG A 76 -8.52 7.46 6.43
CA ARG A 76 -9.90 6.99 6.42
C ARG A 76 -10.70 7.42 7.67
N GLU A 77 -10.04 7.58 8.80
CA GLU A 77 -10.65 8.10 10.02
C GLU A 77 -11.05 9.58 9.85
N ILE A 78 -10.14 10.42 9.34
CA ILE A 78 -10.43 11.82 8.96
C ILE A 78 -11.62 11.89 7.99
N ILE A 79 -11.60 11.09 6.92
CA ILE A 79 -12.72 11.02 5.96
C ILE A 79 -14.04 10.65 6.66
N SER A 80 -13.99 9.72 7.63
CA SER A 80 -15.18 9.27 8.35
C SER A 80 -15.76 10.34 9.28
N GLN A 81 -14.94 11.31 9.69
CA GLN A 81 -15.28 12.43 10.56
C GLN A 81 -15.66 13.69 9.79
N ASP A 82 -15.76 13.62 8.45
CA ASP A 82 -16.04 14.77 7.58
C ASP A 82 -14.97 15.89 7.67
N GLU A 83 -13.74 15.54 8.04
CA GLU A 83 -12.61 16.46 8.11
C GLU A 83 -11.88 16.60 6.74
N PRO A 84 -11.19 17.73 6.47
CA PRO A 84 -10.43 17.91 5.22
C PRO A 84 -9.29 16.90 5.07
N TRP A 85 -9.26 16.15 3.96
CA TRP A 85 -8.31 15.04 3.74
C TRP A 85 -7.61 15.08 2.39
N GLU A 86 -8.12 15.85 1.42
CA GLU A 86 -7.63 15.83 0.04
C GLU A 86 -6.14 16.17 -0.08
N HIS A 87 -5.63 17.02 0.82
CA HIS A 87 -4.22 17.42 0.88
C HIS A 87 -3.29 16.30 1.39
N LEU A 88 -3.82 15.22 1.95
CA LEU A 88 -3.07 14.08 2.49
C LEU A 88 -2.83 12.98 1.45
N VAL A 89 -3.36 13.13 0.24
CA VAL A 89 -3.22 12.15 -0.84
C VAL A 89 -2.86 12.83 -2.17
N PRO A 90 -2.28 12.09 -3.13
CA PRO A 90 -2.14 12.58 -4.51
C PRO A 90 -3.49 12.95 -5.14
N SER A 91 -3.50 13.95 -6.01
CA SER A 91 -4.70 14.44 -6.72
C SER A 91 -5.47 13.32 -7.42
N ALA A 92 -4.77 12.42 -8.11
CA ALA A 92 -5.40 11.28 -8.77
C ALA A 92 -6.19 10.38 -7.80
N ALA A 93 -5.67 10.15 -6.59
CA ALA A 93 -6.35 9.34 -5.58
C ALA A 93 -7.62 10.06 -5.06
N CYS A 94 -7.54 11.38 -4.85
CA CYS A 94 -8.69 12.19 -4.48
C CYS A 94 -9.81 12.08 -5.53
N HIS A 95 -9.48 12.24 -6.81
CA HIS A 95 -10.44 12.12 -7.91
C HIS A 95 -11.10 10.74 -7.95
N LEU A 96 -10.32 9.66 -7.83
CA LEU A 96 -10.85 8.30 -7.86
C LEU A 96 -11.75 7.98 -6.65
N LEU A 97 -11.40 8.45 -5.45
CA LEU A 97 -12.23 8.24 -4.26
C LEU A 97 -13.61 8.90 -4.41
N LYS A 98 -13.66 10.10 -5.02
CA LYS A 98 -14.91 10.80 -5.32
C LYS A 98 -15.69 10.11 -6.46
N ALA A 99 -15.00 9.70 -7.52
CA ALA A 99 -15.62 9.06 -8.67
C ALA A 99 -16.21 7.67 -8.36
N PHE A 100 -15.63 6.94 -7.41
CA PHE A 100 -16.09 5.60 -7.01
C PHE A 100 -17.08 5.60 -5.84
N ASP A 101 -17.59 6.77 -5.43
CA ASP A 101 -18.47 6.91 -4.26
C ASP A 101 -17.90 6.22 -3.01
N ALA A 102 -16.57 6.28 -2.86
CA ALA A 102 -15.88 5.54 -1.82
C ALA A 102 -16.03 6.20 -0.45
N LEU A 103 -16.31 7.51 -0.42
CA LEU A 103 -16.39 8.31 0.81
C LEU A 103 -17.59 7.89 1.67
N ASP A 104 -18.77 7.77 1.06
CA ASP A 104 -19.98 7.37 1.78
C ASP A 104 -19.88 5.92 2.25
N ARG A 105 -19.29 5.05 1.42
CA ARG A 105 -18.98 3.68 1.83
C ARG A 105 -18.05 3.63 3.05
N LEU A 106 -17.01 4.46 3.09
CA LEU A 106 -16.08 4.54 4.21
C LEU A 106 -16.78 4.99 5.50
N LYS A 107 -17.56 6.07 5.45
CA LYS A 107 -18.35 6.56 6.59
C LYS A 107 -19.28 5.50 7.15
N ASN A 108 -19.99 4.79 6.28
CA ASN A 108 -20.90 3.72 6.68
C ASN A 108 -20.18 2.54 7.37
N LEU A 109 -18.97 2.20 6.94
CA LEU A 109 -18.17 1.15 7.59
C LEU A 109 -17.67 1.58 8.98
N TYR A 110 -17.29 2.84 9.16
CA TYR A 110 -16.83 3.36 10.46
C TYR A 110 -17.96 3.54 11.46
N ARG A 111 -19.19 3.89 11.02
CA ARG A 111 -20.38 3.92 11.90
C ARG A 111 -20.76 2.55 12.48
N ARG A 112 -20.33 1.46 11.84
CA ARG A 112 -20.61 0.07 12.26
C ARG A 112 -19.53 -0.52 13.18
N LYS A 113 -18.42 0.18 13.36
CA LYS A 113 -17.33 -0.20 14.26
C LYS A 113 -17.60 0.29 15.66
#